data_AF-A0A6I5NEN0-F1
#
_entry.id   AF-A0A6I5NEN0-F1
#
_cell.length_a   1.000
_cell.length_b   1.000
_cell.length_c   1.000
_cell.angle_alpha   90.00
_cell.angle_beta   90.00
_cell.angle_gamma   90.00
#
_symmetry.space_group_name_H-M   'P 1'
#
loop_
_entity.id
_entity.type
_entity.pdbx_description
1 polymer ?
#
loop_
_entity_poly.entity_id
_entity_poly.type
_entity_poly.pdbx_seq_one_letter_code
_entity_poly.pdbx_strand_id
1 'polypeptide(L)'
;MKRWKQRLIGSLCLGASLGVAPQVFAEQPQRAIQLAQSYTSLISNTLFRHYALRYPAPVLTSGLSAQQAGQLQVAFVRQLREELGPVVGFKAALTSSAAQAQFGVNHPLYG
;
A
#
# COMPACT_ATOMS: atom_id res chain seq x y z
N MET A 1 -62.88 3.57 14.44
CA MET A 1 -61.91 4.69 14.51
C MET A 1 -61.85 5.39 13.16
N LYS A 2 -61.89 6.72 13.15
CA LYS A 2 -62.36 7.61 12.06
C LYS A 2 -61.36 7.75 10.90
N ARG A 3 -61.88 7.67 9.66
CA ARG A 3 -61.25 8.11 8.40
C ARG A 3 -61.11 9.64 8.39
N TRP A 4 -59.94 10.17 8.00
CA TRP A 4 -59.75 11.60 7.68
C TRP A 4 -59.22 11.79 6.25
N LYS A 5 -59.73 12.84 5.61
CA LYS A 5 -59.70 13.17 4.19
C LYS A 5 -58.46 13.97 3.77
N GLN A 6 -58.12 13.79 2.50
CA GLN A 6 -57.51 14.69 1.50
C GLN A 6 -57.38 16.19 1.84
N ARG A 7 -56.25 16.79 1.40
CA ARG A 7 -56.13 18.01 0.55
C ARG A 7 -54.63 18.36 0.38
N LEU A 8 -54.06 18.31 -0.83
CA LEU A 8 -54.00 19.33 -1.89
C LEU A 8 -53.06 20.52 -1.59
N ILE A 9 -52.15 20.75 -2.56
CA ILE A 9 -51.51 22.00 -2.98
C ILE A 9 -50.23 22.41 -2.24
N GLY A 10 -49.14 22.59 -3.00
CA GLY A 10 -48.16 23.62 -2.67
C GLY A 10 -46.73 23.37 -3.16
N SER A 11 -46.36 24.14 -4.18
CA SER A 11 -44.99 24.61 -4.49
C SER A 11 -44.02 23.67 -5.20
N LEU A 12 -43.97 23.89 -6.52
CA LEU A 12 -42.72 24.18 -7.23
C LEU A 12 -41.67 24.81 -6.30
N CYS A 13 -40.52 24.16 -6.19
CA CYS A 13 -39.25 24.87 -6.17
C CYS A 13 -38.39 24.26 -7.28
N LEU A 14 -38.45 24.88 -8.46
CA LEU A 14 -37.32 24.90 -9.37
C LEU A 14 -36.16 25.54 -8.60
N GLY A 15 -35.14 24.75 -8.34
CA GLY A 15 -33.90 25.19 -7.72
C GLY A 15 -32.84 24.16 -8.06
N ALA A 16 -32.50 24.04 -9.34
CA ALA A 16 -31.27 23.37 -9.74
C ALA A 16 -30.10 24.23 -9.23
N SER A 17 -29.75 24.05 -7.96
CA SER A 17 -28.43 24.42 -7.49
C SER A 17 -27.46 23.50 -8.20
N LEU A 18 -26.92 23.99 -9.33
CA LEU A 18 -25.61 23.58 -9.81
C LEU A 18 -24.59 24.04 -8.76
N GLY A 19 -24.60 23.36 -7.61
CA GLY A 19 -23.45 23.30 -6.74
C GLY A 19 -22.39 22.55 -7.53
N VAL A 20 -21.56 23.28 -8.27
CA VAL A 20 -20.25 22.78 -8.66
C VAL A 20 -19.55 22.50 -7.33
N ALA A 21 -19.62 21.25 -6.88
CA ALA A 21 -18.92 20.82 -5.69
C ALA A 21 -17.43 21.07 -5.95
N PRO A 22 -16.74 21.87 -5.11
CA PRO A 22 -15.31 22.07 -5.25
C PRO A 22 -14.59 20.82 -4.72
N GLN A 23 -14.59 19.74 -5.51
CA GLN A 23 -13.95 18.46 -5.15
C GLN A 23 -12.53 18.30 -5.72
N VAL A 24 -11.89 19.39 -6.17
CA VAL A 24 -10.64 19.27 -6.93
C VAL A 24 -9.37 19.23 -6.06
N PHE A 25 -9.43 19.62 -4.77
CA PHE A 25 -8.21 19.90 -4.00
C PHE A 25 -7.99 19.07 -2.73
N ALA A 26 -8.90 18.16 -2.35
CA ALA A 26 -8.75 17.34 -1.13
C ALA A 26 -8.29 15.88 -1.37
N GLU A 27 -8.22 15.41 -2.62
CA GLU A 27 -7.98 13.99 -2.95
C GLU A 27 -6.50 13.58 -3.11
N GLN A 28 -5.57 14.53 -3.09
CA GLN A 28 -4.15 14.28 -3.38
C GLN A 28 -3.45 13.29 -2.42
N PRO A 29 -3.67 13.34 -1.09
CA PRO A 29 -3.01 12.41 -0.17
C PRO A 29 -3.42 10.95 -0.41
N GLN A 30 -4.70 10.72 -0.70
CA GLN A 30 -5.23 9.37 -0.90
C GLN A 30 -4.69 8.74 -2.18
N ARG A 31 -4.58 9.52 -3.28
CA ARG A 31 -3.98 9.05 -4.53
C ARG A 31 -2.50 8.69 -4.36
N ALA A 32 -1.74 9.51 -3.64
CA ALA A 32 -0.32 9.22 -3.37
C ALA A 32 -0.15 7.92 -2.58
N ILE A 33 -1.00 7.68 -1.57
CA ILE A 33 -1.00 6.44 -0.79
C ILE A 33 -1.35 5.24 -1.68
N GLN A 34 -2.38 5.35 -2.54
CA GLN A 34 -2.77 4.30 -3.47
C GLN A 34 -1.64 3.95 -4.46
N LEU A 35 -0.95 4.97 -5.00
CA LEU A 35 0.20 4.77 -5.89
C LEU A 35 1.38 4.09 -5.17
N ALA A 36 1.66 4.48 -3.94
CA ALA A 36 2.70 3.82 -3.14
C ALA A 36 2.36 2.34 -2.84
N GLN A 37 1.09 2.06 -2.53
CA GLN A 37 0.59 0.71 -2.30
C GLN A 37 0.63 -0.15 -3.58
N SER A 38 0.25 0.42 -4.73
CA SER A 38 0.29 -0.30 -6.00
C SER A 38 1.74 -0.59 -6.42
N TYR A 39 2.65 0.36 -6.23
CA TYR A 39 4.08 0.16 -6.45
C TYR A 39 4.66 -0.96 -5.58
N THR A 40 4.37 -0.91 -4.27
CA THR A 40 4.82 -1.93 -3.32
C THR A 40 4.33 -3.33 -3.73
N SER A 41 3.05 -3.41 -4.13
CA SER A 41 2.41 -4.67 -4.54
C SER A 41 3.03 -5.23 -5.83
N LEU A 42 3.35 -4.37 -6.81
CA LEU A 42 3.97 -4.79 -8.06
C LEU A 42 5.36 -5.40 -7.81
N ILE A 43 6.18 -4.75 -7.00
CA ILE A 43 7.53 -5.23 -6.69
C ILE A 43 7.47 -6.51 -5.86
N SER A 44 6.63 -6.58 -4.81
CA SER A 44 6.55 -7.78 -3.97
C SER A 44 6.04 -9.00 -4.76
N ASN A 45 5.00 -8.82 -5.60
CA ASN A 45 4.49 -9.87 -6.48
C ASN A 45 5.56 -10.38 -7.45
N THR A 46 6.36 -9.48 -7.99
CA THR A 46 7.43 -9.84 -8.93
C THR A 46 8.51 -10.65 -8.21
N LEU A 47 8.96 -10.21 -7.03
CA LEU A 47 9.89 -10.98 -6.20
C LEU A 47 9.35 -12.37 -5.85
N PHE A 48 8.08 -12.47 -5.47
CA PHE A 48 7.42 -13.73 -5.19
C PHE A 48 7.39 -14.68 -6.37
N ARG A 49 7.06 -14.20 -7.57
CA ARG A 49 7.11 -15.04 -8.78
C ARG A 49 8.51 -15.55 -9.08
N HIS A 50 9.52 -14.69 -8.96
CA HIS A 50 10.91 -15.09 -9.13
C HIS A 50 11.34 -16.15 -8.11
N TYR A 51 10.97 -15.97 -6.84
CA TYR A 51 11.20 -16.95 -5.79
C TYR A 51 10.53 -18.30 -6.10
N ALA A 52 9.24 -18.29 -6.44
CA ALA A 52 8.46 -19.49 -6.75
C ALA A 52 9.03 -20.26 -7.96
N LEU A 53 9.52 -19.53 -8.97
CA LEU A 53 10.16 -20.10 -10.16
C LEU A 53 11.63 -20.49 -9.94
N ARG A 54 12.19 -20.25 -8.74
CA ARG A 54 13.61 -20.44 -8.42
C ARG A 54 14.55 -19.76 -9.42
N TYR A 55 14.12 -18.61 -9.93
CA TYR A 55 14.85 -17.84 -10.93
C TYR A 55 15.28 -16.49 -10.34
N PRO A 56 16.56 -16.07 -10.46
CA PRO A 56 17.03 -14.81 -9.89
C PRO A 56 16.18 -13.62 -10.33
N ALA A 57 15.77 -12.77 -9.39
CA ALA A 57 15.10 -11.53 -9.71
C ALA A 57 16.10 -10.51 -10.26
N PRO A 58 15.76 -9.75 -11.33
CA PRO A 58 16.55 -8.60 -11.73
C PRO A 58 16.44 -7.48 -10.69
N VAL A 59 17.20 -6.39 -10.86
CA VAL A 59 17.00 -5.18 -10.06
C VAL A 59 15.65 -4.57 -10.43
N LEU A 60 14.68 -4.62 -9.52
CA LEU A 60 13.31 -4.14 -9.75
C LEU A 60 13.11 -2.66 -9.36
N THR A 61 13.94 -2.16 -8.46
CA THR A 61 13.84 -0.81 -7.89
C THR A 61 15.17 -0.39 -7.25
N SER A 62 15.39 0.91 -7.14
CA SER A 62 16.59 1.52 -6.53
C SER A 62 16.23 2.80 -5.78
N GLY A 63 17.09 3.23 -4.86
CA GLY A 63 16.92 4.52 -4.16
C GLY A 63 15.81 4.53 -3.12
N LEU A 64 15.39 3.36 -2.64
CA LEU A 64 14.42 3.25 -1.56
C LEU A 64 15.01 3.72 -0.24
N SER A 65 14.19 4.36 0.59
CA SER A 65 14.51 4.51 2.00
C SER A 65 14.44 3.16 2.72
N ALA A 66 15.12 3.04 3.87
CA ALA A 66 15.06 1.84 4.70
C ALA A 66 13.60 1.48 5.10
N GLN A 67 12.76 2.49 5.34
CA GLN A 67 11.34 2.29 5.65
C GLN A 67 10.57 1.69 4.46
N GLN A 68 10.81 2.19 3.24
CA GLN A 68 10.17 1.66 2.03
C GLN A 68 10.63 0.22 1.74
N ALA A 69 11.92 -0.06 1.92
CA ALA A 69 12.46 -1.41 1.81
C ALA A 69 11.81 -2.38 2.82
N GLY A 70 11.62 -1.93 4.07
CA GLY A 70 10.90 -2.71 5.08
C GLY A 70 9.44 -2.98 4.73
N GLN A 71 8.72 -2.00 4.17
CA GLN A 71 7.34 -2.19 3.70
C GLN A 71 7.25 -3.22 2.57
N LEU A 72 8.21 -3.21 1.62
CA LEU A 72 8.32 -4.22 0.57
C LEU A 72 8.59 -5.62 1.13
N GLN A 73 9.53 -5.73 2.09
CA GLN A 73 9.84 -6.99 2.75
C GLN A 73 8.60 -7.57 3.44
N VAL A 74 7.85 -6.76 4.17
CA VAL A 74 6.60 -7.20 4.82
C VAL A 74 5.57 -7.68 3.80
N ALA A 75 5.41 -6.96 2.68
CA ALA A 75 4.48 -7.36 1.61
C ALA A 75 4.89 -8.68 0.95
N PHE A 76 6.19 -8.90 0.74
CA PHE A 76 6.75 -10.13 0.19
C PHE A 76 6.62 -11.32 1.17
N VAL A 77 6.99 -11.13 2.44
CA VAL A 77 6.86 -12.17 3.48
C VAL A 77 5.40 -12.57 3.68
N ARG A 78 4.46 -11.63 3.59
CA ARG A 78 3.02 -11.94 3.65
C ARG A 78 2.62 -12.97 2.59
N GLN A 79 3.14 -12.86 1.37
CA GLN A 79 2.86 -13.81 0.28
C GLN A 79 3.52 -15.16 0.54
N LEU A 80 4.78 -15.16 0.97
CA LEU A 80 5.47 -16.40 1.32
C LEU A 80 4.76 -17.18 2.43
N ARG A 81 4.16 -16.51 3.40
CA ARG A 81 3.45 -17.17 4.50
C ARG A 81 2.21 -17.96 4.06
N GLU A 82 1.58 -17.56 2.96
CA GLU A 82 0.44 -18.30 2.40
C GLU A 82 0.87 -19.66 1.86
N GLU A 83 2.11 -19.80 1.38
CA GLU A 83 2.66 -21.06 0.85
C GLU A 83 3.51 -21.84 1.85
N LEU A 84 4.29 -21.14 2.68
CA LEU A 84 5.35 -21.71 3.53
C LEU A 84 4.95 -21.82 5.01
N GLY A 85 3.82 -21.23 5.40
CA GLY A 85 3.34 -21.24 6.78
C GLY A 85 3.81 -20.05 7.63
N PRO A 86 3.71 -20.14 8.96
CA PRO A 86 3.96 -19.01 9.85
C PRO A 86 5.45 -18.64 9.93
N VAL A 87 5.73 -17.40 10.36
CA VAL A 87 7.09 -16.95 10.65
C VAL A 87 7.59 -17.65 11.92
N VAL A 88 8.76 -18.29 11.84
CA VAL A 88 9.35 -19.06 12.95
C VAL A 88 10.52 -18.36 13.65
N GLY A 89 11.00 -17.24 13.11
CA GLY A 89 12.11 -16.50 13.68
C GLY A 89 12.59 -15.38 12.76
N PHE A 90 13.63 -14.68 13.22
CA PHE A 90 14.25 -13.56 12.52
C PHE A 90 15.77 -13.67 12.57
N LYS A 91 16.43 -13.02 11.61
CA LYS A 91 17.88 -12.98 11.45
C LYS A 91 18.36 -11.54 11.35
N ALA A 92 19.42 -11.23 12.09
CA ALA A 92 20.22 -10.03 11.87
C ALA A 92 21.40 -10.33 10.93
N ALA A 93 21.65 -9.42 10.00
CA ALA A 93 22.75 -9.43 9.04
C ALA A 93 23.47 -8.08 9.02
N LEU A 94 24.64 -8.03 8.37
CA LEU A 94 25.48 -6.83 8.32
C LEU A 94 25.78 -6.26 9.73
N THR A 95 26.15 -7.12 10.68
CA THR A 95 26.39 -6.72 12.08
C THR A 95 27.78 -6.12 12.31
N SER A 96 28.74 -6.35 11.42
CA SER A 96 30.08 -5.76 11.48
C SER A 96 30.14 -4.40 10.77
N SER A 97 30.90 -3.45 11.32
CA SER A 97 31.14 -2.14 10.71
C SER A 97 31.75 -2.21 9.30
N ALA A 98 32.66 -3.16 9.06
CA ALA A 98 33.27 -3.34 7.74
C ALA A 98 32.24 -3.70 6.65
N ALA A 99 31.36 -4.67 6.92
CA ALA A 99 30.27 -5.02 6.00
C ALA A 99 29.27 -3.86 5.82
N GLN A 100 28.92 -3.16 6.90
CA GLN A 100 28.03 -2.00 6.85
C GLN A 100 28.59 -0.92 5.91
N ALA A 101 29.87 -0.58 6.04
CA ALA A 101 30.55 0.39 5.18
C ALA A 101 30.54 -0.03 3.70
N GLN A 102 30.78 -1.31 3.41
CA GLN A 102 30.76 -1.84 2.04
C GLN A 102 29.38 -1.69 1.36
N PHE A 103 28.30 -1.85 2.12
CA PHE A 103 26.92 -1.78 1.61
C PHE A 103 26.27 -0.40 1.81
N GLY A 104 26.99 0.60 2.33
CA GLY A 104 26.48 1.94 2.54
C GLY A 104 25.36 2.03 3.59
N VAL A 105 25.33 1.09 4.54
CA VAL A 105 24.40 1.11 5.68
C VAL A 105 25.16 1.45 6.96
N ASN A 106 24.48 1.95 7.98
CA ASN A 106 25.07 2.33 9.27
C ASN A 106 24.46 1.56 10.47
N HIS A 107 23.69 0.51 10.18
CA HIS A 107 23.05 -0.35 11.17
C HIS A 107 22.90 -1.76 10.60
N PRO A 108 22.76 -2.79 11.46
CA PRO A 108 22.40 -4.14 11.03
C PRO A 108 21.05 -4.17 10.31
N LEU A 109 20.91 -5.07 9.35
CA LEU A 109 19.63 -5.34 8.69
C LEU A 109 18.95 -6.56 9.31
N TYR A 110 17.62 -6.56 9.31
CA TYR A 110 16.80 -7.62 9.91
C TYR A 110 15.88 -8.26 8.87
N GLY A 111 15.62 -9.56 8.99
CA GLY A 111 14.65 -10.25 8.16
C GLY A 111 14.29 -11.64 8.59
#